data_AF-A0AAJ2JXK2-F1
#
_entry.id   AF-A0AAJ2JXK2-F1
#
_cell.length_a   1.000
_cell.length_b   1.000
_cell.length_c   1.000
_cell.angle_alpha   90.00
_cell.angle_beta   90.00
_cell.angle_gamma   90.00
#
_symmetry.space_group_name_H-M   'P 1'
#
loop_
_entity.id
_entity.type
_entity.pdbx_description
1 polymer ?
#
loop_
_entity_poly.entity_id
_entity_poly.type
_entity_poly.pdbx_seq_one_letter_code
_entity_poly.pdbx_strand_id
1 'polypeptide(L)'
;MVRFNGNRREEKEQMNDRNRWQQWTAAWRERLTRNPATRWMTKRKRTIVFAISGMALAASAVWGGITYVQANTIPFYHVYHKNELVGTVSALEEVEQYYAARLQKEQAKYPNAHMKINREGIRTIEDSGFKAKPTTEATLAKLDQLTPAYAEGVELKINGATVGYVNDEATAEKILKQVKAKYTPSASNKGNAKEVRVLAAPMRSAKATKAVSRLESVSFRERVSTENANISPDQMMTQDEAISKLTTGLTNKLQYIVRAGDTVSSIANKMNVSMDAIYHNNPTVGEERLQDGQILNLTDTKPLITVKTVEAYSEYLVTEPQKMIKEDPNMRSGESKVVRKGKQGLKRMSYRLVKDNGKLSHEEWIEQEVVEPAIPEIVIRGTKVVRGEGTGSFDWPVNSATLTSGFGKRWGRMHKGIDMVSSDRSIMAADEGVVLFAGVKNGYGNCIIVNHRNGYKTLYGHLSKININAGDIVEKGQDIGVMGNTGDSTGTHLHFEIIKNDEVQNPLKYL
;
A
#
# COMPACT_ATOMS: atom_id res chain seq x y z
N MET A 1 34.69 127.78 -29.51
CA MET A 1 35.99 128.08 -28.88
C MET A 1 37.08 127.30 -29.63
N VAL A 2 38.08 128.03 -30.15
CA VAL A 2 39.50 127.65 -30.42
C VAL A 2 39.74 126.39 -31.31
N ARG A 3 39.93 126.55 -32.64
CA ARG A 3 41.18 126.77 -33.44
C ARG A 3 42.05 125.50 -33.60
N PHE A 4 42.14 124.93 -34.84
CA PHE A 4 43.22 125.06 -35.86
C PHE A 4 44.56 124.45 -35.41
N ASN A 5 45.36 123.67 -36.16
CA ASN A 5 45.66 123.47 -37.59
C ASN A 5 46.48 122.14 -37.62
N GLY A 6 46.40 121.18 -38.55
CA GLY A 6 46.83 121.24 -39.96
C GLY A 6 47.91 120.18 -40.28
N ASN A 7 47.73 119.47 -41.41
CA ASN A 7 48.71 118.84 -42.32
C ASN A 7 49.36 117.43 -42.09
N ARG A 8 49.05 116.54 -43.05
CA ARG A 8 49.94 115.95 -44.09
C ARG A 8 50.86 114.75 -43.70
N ARG A 9 50.71 113.68 -44.53
CA ARG A 9 51.54 112.45 -44.72
C ARG A 9 51.10 111.22 -43.94
N GLU A 10 50.49 110.25 -44.64
CA GLU A 10 50.85 108.82 -44.64
C GLU A 10 50.01 108.02 -45.66
N GLU A 11 49.96 108.50 -46.90
CA GLU A 11 49.75 107.65 -48.09
C GLU A 11 51.13 107.15 -48.54
N LYS A 12 51.56 105.95 -48.12
CA LYS A 12 52.63 105.21 -48.84
C LYS A 12 52.84 103.72 -48.53
N GLU A 13 52.11 103.09 -47.61
CA GLU A 13 52.40 101.68 -47.26
C GLU A 13 51.32 100.65 -47.64
N GLN A 14 50.19 101.04 -48.23
CA GLN A 14 49.16 100.09 -48.71
C GLN A 14 49.21 99.75 -50.22
N MET A 15 50.19 100.24 -50.98
CA MET A 15 50.27 100.04 -52.44
C MET A 15 51.23 98.94 -52.91
N ASN A 16 51.98 98.26 -52.03
CA ASN A 16 53.06 97.35 -52.46
C ASN A 16 52.75 95.84 -52.41
N ASP A 17 51.69 95.40 -51.71
CA ASP A 17 51.37 93.96 -51.59
C ASP A 17 50.34 93.43 -52.61
N ARG A 18 49.59 94.32 -53.30
CA ARG A 18 48.74 93.92 -54.43
C ARG A 18 49.53 93.59 -55.71
N ASN A 19 50.82 93.97 -55.75
CA ASN A 19 51.65 93.84 -56.95
C ASN A 19 52.42 92.49 -57.05
N ARG A 20 52.51 91.71 -55.97
CA ARG A 20 53.10 90.34 -56.01
C ARG A 20 52.10 89.25 -56.44
N TRP A 21 50.82 89.40 -56.11
CA TRP A 21 49.77 88.45 -56.51
C TRP A 21 49.40 88.52 -58.00
N GLN A 22 49.53 89.69 -58.63
CA GLN A 22 49.37 89.83 -60.09
C GLN A 22 50.57 89.29 -60.87
N GLN A 23 51.78 89.28 -60.29
CA GLN A 23 52.97 88.68 -60.93
C GLN A 23 53.00 87.15 -60.85
N TRP A 24 52.46 86.55 -59.76
CA TRP A 24 52.33 85.08 -59.66
C TRP A 24 51.24 84.50 -60.57
N THR A 25 50.15 85.22 -60.81
CA THR A 25 49.07 84.78 -61.72
C THR A 25 49.44 84.93 -63.21
N ALA A 26 50.36 85.82 -63.55
CA ALA A 26 50.90 85.95 -64.91
C ALA A 26 51.92 84.85 -65.26
N ALA A 27 52.81 84.49 -64.34
CA ALA A 27 53.81 83.43 -64.55
C ALA A 27 53.21 82.01 -64.63
N TRP A 28 52.07 81.75 -63.97
CA TRP A 28 51.34 80.48 -64.09
C TRP A 28 50.57 80.34 -65.43
N ARG A 29 50.18 81.46 -66.06
CA ARG A 29 49.53 81.46 -67.39
C ARG A 29 50.53 81.26 -68.54
N GLU A 30 51.80 81.65 -68.38
CA GLU A 30 52.81 81.46 -69.44
C GLU A 30 53.46 80.07 -69.44
N ARG A 31 53.47 79.33 -68.32
CA ARG A 31 54.06 77.98 -68.28
C ARG A 31 53.16 76.89 -68.86
N LEU A 32 51.88 77.18 -69.12
CA LEU A 32 50.92 76.25 -69.70
C LEU A 32 50.86 76.25 -71.25
N THR A 33 51.63 77.10 -71.95
CA THR A 33 51.53 77.24 -73.42
C THR A 33 52.67 76.62 -74.23
N ARG A 34 53.64 75.96 -73.59
CA ARG A 34 54.74 75.24 -74.28
C ARG A 34 54.85 73.77 -73.91
N ASN A 35 53.72 73.07 -73.85
CA ASN A 35 53.71 71.61 -73.83
C ASN A 35 52.73 71.12 -74.91
N PRO A 36 53.11 70.27 -75.88
CA PRO A 36 52.21 69.83 -76.97
C PRO A 36 50.87 69.25 -76.49
N ALA A 37 50.79 68.77 -75.24
CA ALA A 37 49.56 68.34 -74.59
C ALA A 37 48.50 69.44 -74.40
N THR A 38 48.89 70.70 -74.14
CA THR A 38 47.93 71.79 -73.85
C THR A 38 47.31 72.42 -75.10
N ARG A 39 48.01 72.39 -76.24
CA ARG A 39 47.49 72.81 -77.56
C ARG A 39 46.50 71.80 -78.15
N TRP A 40 46.69 70.51 -77.86
CA TRP A 40 45.75 69.44 -78.23
C TRP A 40 44.44 69.51 -77.42
N MET A 41 44.52 69.76 -76.10
CA MET A 41 43.35 69.92 -75.21
C MET A 41 42.49 71.15 -75.53
N THR A 42 43.07 72.25 -75.99
CA THR A 42 42.34 73.50 -76.28
C THR A 42 41.57 73.45 -77.61
N LYS A 43 42.07 72.76 -78.63
CA LYS A 43 41.38 72.60 -79.94
C LYS A 43 40.23 71.58 -79.90
N ARG A 44 40.28 70.59 -79.01
CA ARG A 44 39.23 69.57 -78.80
C ARG A 44 38.42 69.78 -77.51
N LYS A 45 38.50 70.97 -76.90
CA LYS A 45 37.90 71.28 -75.59
C LYS A 45 36.40 70.95 -75.50
N ARG A 46 35.62 71.27 -76.54
CA ARG A 46 34.18 70.90 -76.61
C ARG A 46 33.98 69.38 -76.66
N THR A 47 34.75 68.68 -77.49
CA THR A 47 34.68 67.21 -77.65
C THR A 47 35.10 66.47 -76.38
N ILE A 48 36.13 66.97 -75.67
CA ILE A 48 36.59 66.45 -74.38
C ILE A 48 35.53 66.70 -73.29
N VAL A 49 34.92 67.89 -73.24
CA VAL A 49 33.83 68.18 -72.30
C VAL A 49 32.62 67.28 -72.57
N PHE A 50 32.18 67.11 -73.82
CA PHE A 50 31.09 66.18 -74.15
C PHE A 50 31.43 64.72 -73.81
N ALA A 51 32.67 64.29 -74.04
CA ALA A 51 33.12 62.94 -73.67
C ALA A 51 33.18 62.74 -72.15
N ILE A 52 33.66 63.73 -71.39
CA ILE A 52 33.69 63.71 -69.92
C ILE A 52 32.27 63.77 -69.34
N SER A 53 31.38 64.60 -69.89
CA SER A 53 29.96 64.65 -69.48
C SER A 53 29.23 63.36 -69.81
N GLY A 54 29.49 62.75 -70.97
CA GLY A 54 28.96 61.43 -71.34
C GLY A 54 29.49 60.32 -70.43
N MET A 55 30.79 60.34 -70.10
CA MET A 55 31.38 59.43 -69.12
C MET A 55 30.85 59.65 -67.70
N ALA A 56 30.61 60.90 -67.29
CA ALA A 56 30.03 61.23 -65.99
C ALA A 56 28.57 60.80 -65.89
N LEU A 57 27.78 60.98 -66.96
CA LEU A 57 26.41 60.48 -67.04
C LEU A 57 26.37 58.94 -67.03
N ALA A 58 27.25 58.29 -67.81
CA ALA A 58 27.38 56.84 -67.79
C ALA A 58 27.80 56.32 -66.40
N ALA A 59 28.78 56.97 -65.76
CA ALA A 59 29.19 56.64 -64.39
C ALA A 59 28.05 56.86 -63.39
N SER A 60 27.26 57.93 -63.51
CA SER A 60 26.09 58.16 -62.66
C SER A 60 24.96 57.16 -62.90
N ALA A 61 24.78 56.67 -64.13
CA ALA A 61 23.78 55.66 -64.47
C ALA A 61 24.21 54.26 -63.99
N VAL A 62 25.50 53.92 -64.11
CA VAL A 62 26.08 52.70 -63.53
C VAL A 62 26.01 52.74 -62.02
N TRP A 63 26.40 53.87 -61.40
CA TRP A 63 26.30 54.07 -59.97
C TRP A 63 24.85 53.99 -59.50
N GLY A 64 23.94 54.71 -60.18
CA GLY A 64 22.51 54.69 -59.91
C GLY A 64 21.89 53.30 -60.08
N GLY A 65 22.36 52.51 -61.05
CA GLY A 65 21.97 51.12 -61.25
C GLY A 65 22.47 50.20 -60.14
N ILE A 66 23.73 50.34 -59.72
CA ILE A 66 24.32 49.58 -58.61
C ILE A 66 23.61 49.93 -57.30
N THR A 67 23.40 51.21 -57.01
CA THR A 67 22.68 51.63 -55.79
C THR A 67 21.21 51.23 -55.85
N TYR A 68 20.57 51.24 -57.02
CA TYR A 68 19.21 50.73 -57.17
C TYR A 68 19.12 49.23 -56.90
N VAL A 69 20.04 48.43 -57.45
CA VAL A 69 20.10 46.99 -57.17
C VAL A 69 20.39 46.75 -55.70
N GLN A 70 21.36 47.43 -55.10
CA GLN A 70 21.70 47.30 -53.69
C GLN A 70 20.52 47.70 -52.77
N ALA A 71 19.84 48.82 -53.06
CA ALA A 71 18.69 49.28 -52.28
C ALA A 71 17.45 48.38 -52.42
N ASN A 72 17.38 47.56 -53.47
CA ASN A 72 16.29 46.60 -53.70
C ASN A 72 16.73 45.14 -53.48
N THR A 73 17.97 44.90 -53.02
CA THR A 73 18.43 43.57 -52.64
C THR A 73 18.06 43.36 -51.18
N ILE A 74 17.23 42.36 -50.93
CA ILE A 74 16.78 42.02 -49.58
C ILE A 74 17.42 40.69 -49.15
N PRO A 75 17.91 40.60 -47.89
CA PRO A 75 18.37 39.35 -47.32
C PRO A 75 17.17 38.42 -47.07
N PHE A 76 17.39 37.12 -47.18
CA PHE A 76 16.43 36.08 -46.84
C PHE A 76 17.18 34.80 -46.46
N TYR A 77 16.46 33.79 -45.95
CA TYR A 77 17.06 32.54 -45.51
C TYR A 77 16.40 31.35 -46.18
N HIS A 78 17.20 30.40 -46.64
CA HIS A 78 16.74 29.08 -47.06
C HIS A 78 16.61 28.19 -45.83
N VAL A 79 15.44 27.57 -45.66
CA VAL A 79 15.17 26.63 -44.57
C VAL A 79 15.22 25.21 -45.10
N TYR A 80 16.05 24.39 -44.50
CA TYR A 80 16.22 22.98 -44.81
C TYR A 80 15.76 22.11 -43.66
N HIS A 81 15.23 20.93 -43.98
CA HIS A 81 15.00 19.83 -43.04
C HIS A 81 15.69 18.58 -43.58
N LYS A 82 16.65 18.02 -42.81
CA LYS A 82 17.44 16.83 -43.22
C LYS A 82 18.03 16.94 -44.64
N ASN A 83 18.58 18.12 -44.96
CA ASN A 83 19.17 18.52 -46.25
C ASN A 83 18.19 18.75 -47.42
N GLU A 84 16.88 18.64 -47.22
CA GLU A 84 15.88 19.00 -48.23
C GLU A 84 15.41 20.45 -48.06
N LEU A 85 15.32 21.21 -49.16
CA LEU A 85 14.84 22.59 -49.13
C LEU A 85 13.33 22.62 -48.85
N VAL A 86 12.94 23.17 -47.72
CA VAL A 86 11.53 23.34 -47.32
C VAL A 86 10.93 24.60 -47.97
N GLY A 87 11.70 25.69 -47.97
CA GLY A 87 11.33 26.98 -48.54
C GLY A 87 12.23 28.13 -48.07
N THR A 88 11.76 29.37 -48.23
CA THR A 88 12.49 30.58 -47.82
C THR A 88 11.70 31.40 -46.78
N VAL A 89 12.43 32.13 -45.93
CA VAL A 89 11.89 33.05 -44.91
C VAL A 89 12.60 34.40 -44.97
N SER A 90 11.91 35.47 -44.62
CA SER A 90 12.45 36.83 -44.69
C SER A 90 13.43 37.14 -43.55
N ALA A 91 13.22 36.55 -42.38
CA ALA A 91 14.08 36.72 -41.21
C ALA A 91 14.12 35.46 -40.34
N LEU A 92 15.23 35.23 -39.62
CA LEU A 92 15.35 34.09 -38.69
C LEU A 92 14.40 34.25 -37.50
N GLU A 93 14.17 35.49 -37.07
CA GLU A 93 13.26 35.82 -35.98
C GLU A 93 11.83 35.37 -36.27
N GLU A 94 11.39 35.37 -37.54
CA GLU A 94 10.05 34.89 -37.92
C GLU A 94 9.90 33.38 -37.63
N VAL A 95 10.95 32.60 -37.85
CA VAL A 95 10.96 31.16 -37.57
C VAL A 95 10.95 30.90 -36.06
N GLU A 96 11.76 31.64 -35.31
CA GLU A 96 11.80 31.50 -33.85
C GLU A 96 10.51 31.96 -33.18
N GLN A 97 9.92 33.06 -33.63
CA GLN A 97 8.61 33.53 -33.16
C GLN A 97 7.51 32.53 -33.49
N TYR A 98 7.52 31.95 -34.70
CA TYR A 98 6.57 30.92 -35.09
C TYR A 98 6.66 29.69 -34.17
N TYR A 99 7.86 29.17 -33.92
CA TYR A 99 8.02 28.04 -33.00
C TYR A 99 7.69 28.40 -31.55
N ALA A 100 8.01 29.61 -31.08
CA ALA A 100 7.65 30.05 -29.74
C ALA A 100 6.13 30.14 -29.56
N ALA A 101 5.41 30.73 -30.52
CA ALA A 101 3.96 30.82 -30.52
C ALA A 101 3.30 29.43 -30.61
N ARG A 102 3.85 28.55 -31.47
CA ARG A 102 3.39 27.17 -31.60
C ARG A 102 3.62 26.38 -30.32
N LEU A 103 4.80 26.50 -29.71
CA LEU A 103 5.11 25.84 -28.44
C LEU A 103 4.15 26.30 -27.34
N GLN A 104 3.87 27.61 -27.24
CA GLN A 104 2.87 28.12 -26.30
C GLN A 104 1.48 27.54 -26.56
N LYS A 105 1.08 27.41 -27.82
CA LYS A 105 -0.20 26.79 -28.20
C LYS A 105 -0.27 25.32 -27.80
N GLU A 106 0.79 24.54 -28.03
CA GLU A 106 0.84 23.13 -27.61
C GLU A 106 0.91 22.99 -26.09
N GLN A 107 1.69 23.84 -25.41
CA GLN A 107 1.78 23.88 -23.95
C GLN A 107 0.44 24.24 -23.30
N ALA A 108 -0.37 25.10 -23.92
CA ALA A 108 -1.70 25.46 -23.45
C ALA A 108 -2.72 24.30 -23.61
N LYS A 109 -2.55 23.44 -24.61
CA LYS A 109 -3.36 22.22 -24.76
C LYS A 109 -3.01 21.18 -23.68
N TYR A 110 -1.74 21.08 -23.32
CA TYR A 110 -1.22 20.11 -22.36
C TYR A 110 -0.54 20.81 -21.17
N PRO A 111 -1.31 21.46 -20.27
CA PRO A 111 -0.75 22.27 -19.19
C PRO A 111 0.09 21.48 -18.18
N ASN A 112 -0.09 20.16 -18.12
CA ASN A 112 0.64 19.29 -17.21
C ASN A 112 1.90 18.68 -17.84
N ALA A 113 2.12 18.82 -19.15
CA ALA A 113 3.26 18.23 -19.84
C ALA A 113 4.33 19.29 -20.13
N HIS A 114 5.62 18.94 -20.08
CA HIS A 114 6.66 19.84 -20.60
C HIS A 114 6.80 19.64 -22.11
N MET A 115 6.16 20.52 -22.90
CA MET A 115 6.15 20.39 -24.35
C MET A 115 7.47 20.85 -24.98
N LYS A 116 7.88 20.15 -26.03
CA LYS A 116 8.98 20.54 -26.92
C LYS A 116 8.60 20.29 -28.38
N ILE A 117 9.28 20.99 -29.27
CA ILE A 117 9.12 20.81 -30.72
C ILE A 117 10.37 20.10 -31.22
N ASN A 118 10.20 19.00 -31.97
CA ASN A 118 11.34 18.33 -32.59
C ASN A 118 11.89 19.19 -33.74
N ARG A 119 13.00 19.90 -33.48
CA ARG A 119 13.71 20.71 -34.47
C ARG A 119 14.93 20.01 -35.06
N GLU A 120 15.11 18.71 -34.81
CA GLU A 120 16.26 17.97 -35.31
C GLU A 120 16.32 18.03 -36.84
N GLY A 121 17.49 18.40 -37.36
CA GLY A 121 17.72 18.48 -38.80
C GLY A 121 17.21 19.77 -39.46
N ILE A 122 16.69 20.74 -38.72
CA ILE A 122 16.41 22.08 -39.25
C ILE A 122 17.71 22.86 -39.40
N ARG A 123 17.97 23.39 -40.60
CA ARG A 123 19.12 24.26 -40.89
C ARG A 123 18.68 25.47 -41.70
N THR A 124 19.18 26.65 -41.34
CA THR A 124 18.97 27.88 -42.10
C THR A 124 20.27 28.35 -42.74
N ILE A 125 20.18 28.86 -43.98
CA ILE A 125 21.32 29.42 -44.71
C ILE A 125 20.92 30.79 -45.22
N GLU A 126 21.72 31.81 -44.90
CA GLU A 126 21.52 33.19 -45.36
C GLU A 126 21.81 33.32 -46.87
N ASP A 127 20.99 34.11 -47.56
CA ASP A 127 21.11 34.46 -48.97
C ASP A 127 20.53 35.87 -49.21
N SER A 128 20.76 36.45 -50.39
CA SER A 128 20.22 37.77 -50.72
C SER A 128 19.84 37.87 -52.20
N GLY A 129 18.74 38.57 -52.50
CA GLY A 129 18.22 38.63 -53.87
C GLY A 129 17.55 39.95 -54.20
N PHE A 130 17.76 40.41 -55.44
CA PHE A 130 17.11 41.60 -55.97
C PHE A 130 15.59 41.39 -56.06
N LYS A 131 14.83 42.19 -55.31
CA LYS A 131 13.36 42.10 -55.20
C LYS A 131 12.87 40.67 -54.91
N ALA A 132 13.62 39.91 -54.11
CA ALA A 132 13.22 38.58 -53.72
C ALA A 132 11.84 38.60 -53.02
N LYS A 133 11.10 37.50 -53.11
CA LYS A 133 9.82 37.34 -52.41
C LYS A 133 9.85 36.03 -51.62
N PRO A 134 10.38 36.05 -50.39
CA PRO A 134 10.44 34.87 -49.55
C PRO A 134 9.04 34.31 -49.32
N THR A 135 8.90 32.99 -49.32
CA THR A 135 7.61 32.31 -49.13
C THR A 135 7.36 31.99 -47.65
N THR A 136 7.57 32.96 -46.74
CA THR A 136 7.59 32.72 -45.28
C THR A 136 6.40 31.88 -44.83
N GLU A 137 5.16 32.31 -45.10
CA GLU A 137 3.95 31.64 -44.60
C GLU A 137 3.84 30.18 -45.07
N ALA A 138 4.09 29.92 -46.36
CA ALA A 138 4.07 28.57 -46.91
C ALA A 138 5.21 27.70 -46.34
N THR A 139 6.39 28.29 -46.11
CA THR A 139 7.53 27.61 -45.48
C THR A 139 7.21 27.22 -44.04
N LEU A 140 6.63 28.14 -43.25
CA LEU A 140 6.21 27.87 -41.87
C LEU A 140 5.13 26.78 -41.79
N ALA A 141 4.16 26.78 -42.70
CA ALA A 141 3.12 25.74 -42.76
C ALA A 141 3.70 24.35 -43.07
N LYS A 142 4.74 24.24 -43.92
CA LYS A 142 5.44 22.97 -44.15
C LYS A 142 6.26 22.53 -42.94
N LEU A 143 6.89 23.47 -42.24
CA LEU A 143 7.65 23.17 -41.01
C LEU A 143 6.77 22.57 -39.91
N ASP A 144 5.50 22.99 -39.80
CA ASP A 144 4.53 22.42 -38.87
C ASP A 144 4.44 20.88 -38.98
N GLN A 145 4.36 20.38 -40.21
CA GLN A 145 4.22 18.95 -40.50
C GLN A 145 5.51 18.16 -40.26
N LEU A 146 6.66 18.81 -40.41
CA LEU A 146 7.98 18.17 -40.30
C LEU A 146 8.54 18.16 -38.88
N THR A 147 8.00 18.99 -38.00
CA THR A 147 8.50 19.17 -36.63
C THR A 147 7.41 18.85 -35.61
N PRO A 148 7.10 17.56 -35.38
CA PRO A 148 6.05 17.19 -34.43
C PRO A 148 6.42 17.66 -33.01
N ALA A 149 5.41 18.10 -32.27
CA ALA A 149 5.54 18.38 -30.85
C ALA A 149 5.53 17.05 -30.06
N TYR A 150 6.33 17.00 -29.01
CA TYR A 150 6.38 15.88 -28.07
C TYR A 150 6.42 16.44 -26.64
N ALA A 151 6.05 15.62 -25.67
CA ALA A 151 6.27 15.93 -24.27
C ALA A 151 7.56 15.26 -23.82
N GLU A 152 8.39 15.99 -23.07
CA GLU A 152 9.42 15.35 -22.25
C GLU A 152 8.77 14.79 -20.99
N GLY A 153 9.10 13.54 -20.68
CA GLY A 153 8.57 12.88 -19.52
C GLY A 153 9.46 11.75 -19.04
N VAL A 154 8.96 11.05 -18.04
CA VAL A 154 9.62 9.90 -17.43
C VAL A 154 8.76 8.66 -17.62
N GLU A 155 9.39 7.62 -18.12
CA GLU A 155 8.85 6.28 -18.24
C GLU A 155 8.96 5.55 -16.90
N LEU A 156 7.84 5.11 -16.35
CA LEU A 156 7.79 4.32 -15.12
C LEU A 156 7.78 2.83 -15.46
N LYS A 157 8.79 2.09 -14.99
CA LYS A 157 8.95 0.65 -15.21
C LYS A 157 8.83 -0.13 -13.91
N ILE A 158 8.11 -1.25 -13.97
CA ILE A 158 8.01 -2.23 -12.88
C ILE A 158 8.50 -3.57 -13.38
N ASN A 159 9.51 -4.14 -12.71
CA ASN A 159 10.24 -5.34 -13.14
C ASN A 159 10.76 -5.24 -14.60
N GLY A 160 11.07 -4.02 -15.05
CA GLY A 160 11.52 -3.73 -16.43
C GLY A 160 10.40 -3.55 -17.45
N ALA A 161 9.14 -3.79 -17.10
CA ALA A 161 8.00 -3.56 -17.99
C ALA A 161 7.44 -2.14 -17.83
N THR A 162 7.20 -1.45 -18.95
CA THR A 162 6.62 -0.11 -18.99
C THR A 162 5.19 -0.10 -18.47
N VAL A 163 4.96 0.65 -17.39
CA VAL A 163 3.62 0.83 -16.82
C VAL A 163 2.96 2.10 -17.34
N GLY A 164 3.74 3.13 -17.67
CA GLY A 164 3.26 4.32 -18.35
C GLY A 164 4.19 5.50 -18.12
N TYR A 165 3.73 6.69 -18.53
CA TYR A 165 4.57 7.88 -18.56
C TYR A 165 4.01 9.00 -17.67
N VAL A 166 4.91 9.76 -17.06
CA VAL A 166 4.58 10.90 -16.18
C VAL A 166 5.41 12.13 -16.55
N ASN A 167 5.04 13.29 -16.02
CA ASN A 167 5.60 14.59 -16.41
C ASN A 167 7.12 14.71 -16.18
N ASP A 168 7.60 14.25 -15.03
CA ASP A 168 9.00 14.40 -14.62
C ASP A 168 9.35 13.41 -13.50
N GLU A 169 10.65 13.34 -13.17
CA GLU A 169 11.20 12.44 -12.16
C GLU A 169 10.62 12.74 -10.77
N ALA A 170 10.46 14.02 -10.42
CA ALA A 170 9.91 14.43 -9.13
C ALA A 170 8.46 13.97 -8.94
N THR A 171 7.67 13.97 -10.01
CA THR A 171 6.30 13.48 -10.06
C THR A 171 6.29 11.96 -9.91
N ALA A 172 7.19 11.24 -10.58
CA ALA A 172 7.37 9.79 -10.42
C ALA A 172 7.69 9.43 -8.95
N GLU A 173 8.65 10.11 -8.33
CA GLU A 173 9.00 9.91 -6.92
C GLU A 173 7.84 10.21 -5.98
N LYS A 174 7.09 11.29 -6.23
CA LYS A 174 5.91 11.67 -5.45
C LYS A 174 4.82 10.61 -5.52
N ILE A 175 4.55 10.05 -6.71
CA ILE A 175 3.62 8.93 -6.92
C ILE A 175 4.06 7.73 -6.07
N LEU A 176 5.32 7.31 -6.21
CA LEU A 176 5.84 6.15 -5.48
C LEU A 176 5.80 6.36 -3.97
N LYS A 177 6.09 7.57 -3.49
CA LYS A 177 5.98 7.94 -2.08
C LYS A 177 4.55 7.88 -1.57
N GLN A 178 3.58 8.35 -2.35
CA GLN A 178 2.15 8.26 -2.00
C GLN A 178 1.66 6.82 -1.97
N VAL A 179 2.09 5.99 -2.92
CA VAL A 179 1.79 4.54 -2.91
C VAL A 179 2.35 3.89 -1.64
N LYS A 180 3.60 4.16 -1.26
CA LYS A 180 4.16 3.67 0.02
C LYS A 180 3.36 4.17 1.22
N ALA A 181 3.02 5.45 1.25
CA ALA A 181 2.30 6.08 2.36
C ALA A 181 0.91 5.45 2.60
N LYS A 182 0.21 5.04 1.52
CA LYS A 182 -1.10 4.37 1.60
C LYS A 182 -1.08 3.09 2.44
N TYR A 183 0.02 2.35 2.43
CA TYR A 183 0.17 1.07 3.15
C TYR A 183 1.12 1.16 4.35
N THR A 184 1.68 2.34 4.61
CA THR A 184 2.51 2.57 5.78
C THR A 184 1.61 2.78 7.00
N PRO A 185 1.81 2.04 8.11
CA PRO A 185 1.06 2.29 9.34
C PRO A 185 1.31 3.72 9.82
N SER A 186 0.27 4.57 9.82
CA SER A 186 0.36 5.91 10.38
C SER A 186 0.62 5.81 11.89
N ALA A 187 1.70 6.45 12.37
CA ALA A 187 2.03 6.60 13.79
C ALA A 187 0.93 7.32 14.62
N SER A 188 -0.16 7.78 13.98
CA SER A 188 -1.29 8.49 14.57
C SER A 188 -2.40 7.60 15.14
N ASN A 189 -2.42 6.28 14.89
CA ASN A 189 -3.43 5.41 15.53
C ASN A 189 -2.90 4.81 16.84
N LYS A 190 -2.67 5.67 17.84
CA LYS A 190 -2.46 5.28 19.25
C LYS A 190 -3.70 4.60 19.90
N GLY A 191 -4.77 4.37 19.14
CA GLY A 191 -6.07 3.96 19.68
C GLY A 191 -6.60 2.60 19.24
N ASN A 192 -6.31 2.11 18.04
CA ASN A 192 -6.91 0.88 17.52
C ASN A 192 -5.96 0.21 16.52
N ALA A 193 -4.97 -0.52 17.03
CA ALA A 193 -4.54 -1.70 16.29
C ALA A 193 -5.77 -2.61 16.23
N LYS A 194 -6.43 -2.68 15.06
CA LYS A 194 -7.36 -3.79 14.81
C LYS A 194 -6.60 -5.05 15.16
N GLU A 195 -7.10 -5.77 16.15
CA GLU A 195 -6.56 -7.06 16.59
C GLU A 195 -6.25 -7.89 15.34
N VAL A 196 -4.98 -7.99 14.97
CA VAL A 196 -4.54 -9.10 14.15
C VAL A 196 -4.69 -10.28 15.10
N ARG A 197 -5.85 -10.94 15.03
CA ARG A 197 -6.06 -12.22 15.71
C ARG A 197 -5.06 -13.20 15.09
N VAL A 198 -3.89 -13.28 15.70
CA VAL A 198 -3.04 -14.46 15.57
C VAL A 198 -3.96 -15.64 15.93
N LEU A 199 -3.97 -16.69 15.11
CA LEU A 199 -4.86 -17.85 15.23
C LEU A 199 -4.75 -18.61 16.57
N ALA A 200 -3.90 -18.15 17.49
CA ALA A 200 -3.69 -18.71 18.81
C ALA A 200 -4.68 -18.14 19.84
N ALA A 201 -5.81 -18.85 19.99
CA ALA A 201 -6.70 -18.98 21.17
C ALA A 201 -7.19 -17.72 21.94
N PRO A 202 -8.48 -17.69 22.36
CA PRO A 202 -8.99 -16.62 23.21
C PRO A 202 -8.67 -16.92 24.68
N MET A 203 -7.73 -16.20 25.30
CA MET A 203 -7.67 -16.16 26.78
C MET A 203 -7.70 -14.73 27.32
N ARG A 204 -8.84 -14.42 27.95
CA ARG A 204 -9.09 -13.25 28.79
C ARG A 204 -8.13 -13.26 29.97
N SER A 205 -7.18 -12.32 29.98
CA SER A 205 -6.62 -11.76 31.20
C SER A 205 -6.59 -10.24 31.05
N ALA A 206 -7.28 -9.54 31.96
CA ALA A 206 -7.44 -8.09 31.97
C ALA A 206 -6.13 -7.30 32.21
N LYS A 207 -4.97 -7.98 32.24
CA LYS A 207 -3.63 -7.38 32.44
C LYS A 207 -2.63 -7.68 31.31
N ALA A 208 -3.03 -8.37 30.23
CA ALA A 208 -2.21 -8.45 29.03
C ALA A 208 -2.09 -7.05 28.41
N THR A 209 -0.92 -6.44 28.60
CA THR A 209 -0.61 -5.06 28.26
C THR A 209 -0.49 -4.88 26.74
N LYS A 210 -0.85 -3.68 26.26
CA LYS A 210 -0.95 -3.29 24.85
C LYS A 210 0.18 -3.85 23.98
N ALA A 211 -0.20 -4.58 22.94
CA ALA A 211 0.71 -4.91 21.85
C ALA A 211 1.33 -3.64 21.26
N VAL A 212 2.65 -3.68 21.03
CA VAL A 212 3.40 -2.58 20.43
C VAL A 212 3.92 -3.04 19.07
N SER A 213 3.60 -2.27 18.02
CA SER A 213 4.20 -2.43 16.70
C SER A 213 5.07 -1.23 16.37
N ARG A 214 6.28 -1.46 15.86
CA ARG A 214 7.20 -0.44 15.36
C ARG A 214 7.59 -0.79 13.93
N LEU A 215 7.36 0.15 13.01
CA LEU A 215 7.78 0.00 11.62
C LEU A 215 9.31 0.01 11.52
N GLU A 216 9.87 -1.00 10.85
CA GLU A 216 11.31 -1.11 10.59
C GLU A 216 11.66 -0.66 9.17
N SER A 217 10.87 -1.06 8.17
CA SER A 217 11.12 -0.67 6.78
C SER A 217 9.84 -0.69 5.92
N VAL A 218 9.88 0.10 4.86
CA VAL A 218 8.86 0.14 3.78
C VAL A 218 9.58 0.08 2.45
N SER A 219 9.28 -0.95 1.67
CA SER A 219 9.91 -1.20 0.37
C SER A 219 8.88 -1.71 -0.63
N PHE A 220 9.23 -1.73 -1.91
CA PHE A 220 8.44 -2.44 -2.92
C PHE A 220 9.00 -3.85 -3.07
N ARG A 221 8.13 -4.84 -3.31
CA ARG A 221 8.58 -6.20 -3.68
C ARG A 221 9.21 -6.20 -5.06
N GLU A 222 8.61 -5.46 -5.98
CA GLU A 222 8.99 -5.34 -7.37
C GLU A 222 10.11 -4.32 -7.55
N ARG A 223 10.92 -4.50 -8.60
CA ARG A 223 11.94 -3.53 -8.97
C ARG A 223 11.28 -2.35 -9.69
N VAL A 224 11.39 -1.16 -9.11
CA VAL A 224 10.91 0.08 -9.71
C VAL A 224 12.08 0.84 -10.32
N SER A 225 11.92 1.29 -11.56
CA SER A 225 12.89 2.18 -12.23
C SER A 225 12.18 3.23 -13.09
N THR A 226 12.90 4.32 -13.34
CA THR A 226 12.46 5.48 -14.10
C THR A 226 13.51 5.80 -15.18
N GLU A 227 13.05 6.16 -16.37
CA GLU A 227 13.92 6.55 -17.49
C GLU A 227 13.33 7.75 -18.25
N ASN A 228 14.17 8.70 -18.68
CA ASN A 228 13.71 9.84 -19.48
C ASN A 228 13.29 9.38 -20.87
N ALA A 229 12.15 9.88 -21.37
CA ALA A 229 11.63 9.55 -22.69
C ALA A 229 10.93 10.74 -23.35
N ASN A 230 11.07 10.82 -24.67
CA ASN A 230 10.30 11.73 -25.52
C ASN A 230 9.00 11.01 -25.91
N ILE A 231 7.86 11.51 -25.45
CA ILE A 231 6.59 10.80 -25.53
C ILE A 231 5.51 11.62 -26.24
N SER A 232 4.53 10.92 -26.79
CA SER A 232 3.30 11.58 -27.24
C SER A 232 2.56 12.13 -26.02
N PRO A 233 2.09 13.39 -26.04
CA PRO A 233 1.37 13.99 -24.91
C PRO A 233 0.13 13.19 -24.50
N ASP A 234 -0.53 12.53 -25.45
CA ASP A 234 -1.74 11.73 -25.22
C ASP A 234 -1.47 10.43 -24.43
N GLN A 235 -0.21 10.03 -24.30
CA GLN A 235 0.22 8.85 -23.53
C GLN A 235 0.61 9.18 -22.09
N MET A 236 0.67 10.47 -21.74
CA MET A 236 1.06 10.94 -20.41
C MET A 236 -0.09 10.75 -19.43
N MET A 237 0.20 10.05 -18.33
CA MET A 237 -0.78 9.81 -17.28
C MET A 237 -0.75 10.94 -16.25
N THR A 238 -1.91 11.24 -15.69
CA THR A 238 -1.99 12.08 -14.49
C THR A 238 -1.44 11.34 -13.26
N GLN A 239 -1.10 12.10 -12.21
CA GLN A 239 -0.64 11.54 -10.94
C GLN A 239 -1.63 10.49 -10.37
N ASP A 240 -2.93 10.79 -10.39
CA ASP A 240 -3.96 9.90 -9.83
C ASP A 240 -4.16 8.64 -10.68
N GLU A 241 -4.10 8.77 -12.01
CA GLU A 241 -4.15 7.62 -12.92
C GLU A 241 -2.96 6.69 -12.72
N ALA A 242 -1.76 7.24 -12.54
CA ALA A 242 -0.56 6.46 -12.27
C ALA A 242 -0.68 5.70 -10.93
N ILE A 243 -1.13 6.36 -9.86
CA ILE A 243 -1.35 5.73 -8.54
C ILE A 243 -2.41 4.62 -8.63
N SER A 244 -3.51 4.90 -9.31
CA SER A 244 -4.58 3.92 -9.55
C SER A 244 -4.01 2.71 -10.29
N LYS A 245 -3.37 2.93 -11.44
CA LYS A 245 -2.77 1.86 -12.27
C LYS A 245 -1.77 1.00 -11.50
N LEU A 246 -0.93 1.61 -10.67
CA LEU A 246 0.03 0.88 -9.83
C LEU A 246 -0.66 0.05 -8.75
N THR A 247 -1.67 0.60 -8.07
CA THR A 247 -2.30 -0.03 -6.90
C THR A 247 -3.46 -0.97 -7.21
N THR A 248 -4.11 -0.84 -8.37
CA THR A 248 -5.26 -1.67 -8.76
C THR A 248 -5.05 -2.42 -10.06
N GLY A 249 -4.04 -2.08 -10.86
CA GLY A 249 -3.86 -2.58 -12.21
C GLY A 249 -4.76 -1.89 -13.24
N LEU A 250 -4.63 -2.25 -14.53
CA LEU A 250 -5.51 -1.80 -15.60
C LEU A 250 -6.93 -2.32 -15.35
N THR A 251 -7.82 -1.40 -15.00
CA THR A 251 -9.14 -1.73 -14.47
C THR A 251 -10.19 -1.57 -15.57
N ASN A 252 -10.73 -2.68 -16.08
CA ASN A 252 -12.10 -2.65 -16.57
C ASN A 252 -12.99 -2.84 -15.35
N LYS A 253 -13.70 -1.79 -14.93
CA LYS A 253 -14.68 -1.89 -13.85
C LYS A 253 -15.71 -2.94 -14.26
N LEU A 254 -15.67 -4.10 -13.62
CA LEU A 254 -16.55 -5.21 -13.94
C LEU A 254 -17.71 -5.20 -12.95
N GLN A 255 -18.91 -4.91 -13.44
CA GLN A 255 -20.12 -4.98 -12.65
C GLN A 255 -21.01 -6.11 -13.17
N TYR A 256 -21.73 -6.76 -12.27
CA TYR A 256 -22.68 -7.82 -12.60
C TYR A 256 -23.98 -7.61 -11.86
N ILE A 257 -25.10 -7.70 -12.59
CA ILE A 257 -26.45 -7.64 -12.02
C ILE A 257 -26.86 -9.07 -11.70
N VAL A 258 -27.03 -9.35 -10.41
CA VAL A 258 -27.47 -10.65 -9.88
C VAL A 258 -28.83 -11.00 -10.47
N ARG A 259 -28.97 -12.24 -10.92
CA ARG A 259 -30.22 -12.82 -11.39
C ARG A 259 -30.72 -13.88 -10.43
N ALA A 260 -32.02 -14.13 -10.43
CA ALA A 260 -32.63 -15.22 -9.68
C ALA A 260 -31.90 -16.56 -9.94
N GLY A 261 -31.42 -17.19 -8.87
CA GLY A 261 -30.65 -18.45 -8.92
C GLY A 261 -29.13 -18.28 -8.99
N ASP A 262 -28.61 -17.06 -9.15
CA ASP A 262 -27.17 -16.82 -9.08
C ASP A 262 -26.65 -17.00 -7.65
N THR A 263 -25.56 -17.76 -7.53
CA THR A 263 -24.74 -17.82 -6.31
C THR A 263 -23.43 -17.06 -6.53
N VAL A 264 -22.78 -16.59 -5.45
CA VAL A 264 -21.47 -15.92 -5.56
C VAL A 264 -20.45 -16.81 -6.28
N SER A 265 -20.45 -18.12 -6.01
CA SER A 265 -19.58 -19.09 -6.69
C SER A 265 -19.89 -19.23 -8.18
N SER A 266 -21.17 -19.27 -8.58
CA SER A 266 -21.55 -19.33 -10.00
C SER A 266 -21.16 -18.06 -10.76
N ILE A 267 -21.32 -16.88 -10.14
CA ILE A 267 -20.90 -15.60 -10.71
C ILE A 267 -19.37 -15.54 -10.81
N ALA A 268 -18.65 -15.94 -9.76
CA ALA A 268 -17.19 -15.99 -9.74
C ALA A 268 -16.62 -16.83 -10.89
N ASN A 269 -17.14 -18.05 -11.06
CA ASN A 269 -16.74 -18.95 -12.13
C ASN A 269 -17.10 -18.41 -13.52
N LYS A 270 -18.33 -17.89 -13.68
CA LYS A 270 -18.82 -17.34 -14.95
C LYS A 270 -18.00 -16.13 -15.41
N MET A 271 -17.61 -15.29 -14.47
CA MET A 271 -16.89 -14.05 -14.73
C MET A 271 -15.36 -14.22 -14.63
N ASN A 272 -14.89 -15.43 -14.30
CA ASN A 272 -13.49 -15.78 -14.09
C ASN A 272 -12.78 -14.85 -13.07
N VAL A 273 -13.45 -14.57 -11.96
CA VAL A 273 -12.95 -13.74 -10.86
C VAL A 273 -12.91 -14.53 -9.55
N SER A 274 -12.02 -14.17 -8.63
CA SER A 274 -11.95 -14.86 -7.34
C SER A 274 -13.16 -14.50 -6.45
N MET A 275 -13.69 -15.47 -5.70
CA MET A 275 -14.74 -15.20 -4.73
C MET A 275 -14.29 -14.20 -3.64
N ASP A 276 -13.02 -14.26 -3.23
CA ASP A 276 -12.43 -13.29 -2.29
C ASP A 276 -12.51 -11.85 -2.80
N ALA A 277 -12.21 -11.62 -4.08
CA ALA A 277 -12.35 -10.30 -4.71
C ALA A 277 -13.81 -9.82 -4.70
N ILE A 278 -14.78 -10.70 -4.94
CA ILE A 278 -16.21 -10.35 -4.88
C ILE A 278 -16.61 -9.94 -3.45
N TYR A 279 -16.26 -10.73 -2.44
CA TYR A 279 -16.60 -10.37 -1.05
C TYR A 279 -15.87 -9.12 -0.57
N HIS A 280 -14.61 -8.94 -0.95
CA HIS A 280 -13.83 -7.76 -0.60
C HIS A 280 -14.42 -6.47 -1.17
N ASN A 281 -14.88 -6.52 -2.42
CA ASN A 281 -15.49 -5.38 -3.10
C ASN A 281 -16.95 -5.14 -2.69
N ASN A 282 -17.62 -6.15 -2.11
CA ASN A 282 -19.02 -6.08 -1.70
C ASN A 282 -19.18 -6.58 -0.24
N PRO A 283 -18.68 -5.84 0.78
CA PRO A 283 -18.62 -6.33 2.17
C PRO A 283 -19.99 -6.63 2.81
N THR A 284 -21.07 -6.13 2.20
CA THR A 284 -22.46 -6.35 2.64
C THR A 284 -23.07 -7.65 2.11
N VAL A 285 -22.39 -8.33 1.18
CA VAL A 285 -22.85 -9.58 0.55
C VAL A 285 -22.39 -10.77 1.38
N GLY A 286 -23.34 -11.57 1.86
CA GLY A 286 -23.09 -12.92 2.40
C GLY A 286 -23.51 -14.00 1.42
N GLU A 287 -22.98 -15.22 1.56
CA GLU A 287 -23.29 -16.38 0.69
C GLU A 287 -24.79 -16.62 0.50
N GLU A 288 -25.60 -16.39 1.53
CA GLU A 288 -27.05 -16.69 1.53
C GLU A 288 -27.95 -15.49 1.18
N ARG A 289 -27.39 -14.33 0.81
CA ARG A 289 -28.14 -13.05 0.77
C ARG A 289 -28.12 -12.30 -0.57
N LEU A 290 -27.74 -12.97 -1.66
CA LEU A 290 -27.82 -12.35 -2.98
C LEU A 290 -29.28 -12.06 -3.35
N GLN A 291 -29.58 -10.80 -3.65
CA GLN A 291 -30.91 -10.37 -4.09
C GLN A 291 -30.94 -10.22 -5.61
N ASP A 292 -32.04 -10.67 -6.23
CA ASP A 292 -32.27 -10.43 -7.65
C ASP A 292 -32.23 -8.92 -7.96
N GLY A 293 -31.51 -8.53 -9.02
CA GLY A 293 -31.27 -7.14 -9.40
C GLY A 293 -30.14 -6.44 -8.64
N GLN A 294 -29.49 -7.09 -7.66
CA GLN A 294 -28.36 -6.51 -6.93
C GLN A 294 -27.13 -6.32 -7.85
N ILE A 295 -26.51 -5.14 -7.80
CA ILE A 295 -25.28 -4.87 -8.56
C ILE A 295 -24.07 -5.27 -7.71
N LEU A 296 -23.27 -6.20 -8.21
CA LEU A 296 -22.00 -6.61 -7.60
C LEU A 296 -20.82 -5.98 -8.36
N ASN A 297 -19.88 -5.45 -7.59
CA ASN A 297 -18.57 -5.05 -8.11
C ASN A 297 -17.63 -6.26 -8.14
N LEU A 298 -17.34 -6.77 -9.33
CA LEU A 298 -16.50 -7.94 -9.56
C LEU A 298 -15.07 -7.58 -9.95
N THR A 299 -14.65 -6.33 -9.74
CA THR A 299 -13.35 -5.86 -10.18
C THR A 299 -12.21 -6.60 -9.46
N ASP A 300 -11.59 -7.58 -10.13
CA ASP A 300 -10.42 -8.28 -9.61
C ASP A 300 -9.16 -7.43 -9.85
N THR A 301 -8.82 -6.61 -8.86
CA THR A 301 -7.66 -5.73 -8.93
C THR A 301 -6.39 -6.53 -8.68
N LYS A 302 -5.54 -6.66 -9.70
CA LYS A 302 -4.17 -7.18 -9.55
C LYS A 302 -3.23 -5.99 -9.49
N PRO A 303 -2.76 -5.58 -8.30
CA PRO A 303 -1.82 -4.48 -8.18
C PRO A 303 -0.56 -4.80 -8.99
N LEU A 304 -0.05 -3.81 -9.73
CA LEU A 304 1.23 -3.95 -10.44
C LEU A 304 2.40 -3.84 -9.47
N ILE A 305 2.19 -3.20 -8.32
CA ILE A 305 3.20 -3.02 -7.28
C ILE A 305 2.67 -3.43 -5.91
N THR A 306 3.53 -4.09 -5.14
CA THR A 306 3.26 -4.57 -3.80
C THR A 306 4.15 -3.82 -2.81
N VAL A 307 3.52 -3.13 -1.87
CA VAL A 307 4.23 -2.47 -0.77
C VAL A 307 4.48 -3.48 0.34
N LYS A 308 5.75 -3.81 0.56
CA LYS A 308 6.22 -4.65 1.66
C LYS A 308 6.56 -3.76 2.86
N THR A 309 5.85 -3.95 3.96
CA THR A 309 6.21 -3.38 5.27
C THR A 309 6.78 -4.45 6.18
N VAL A 310 7.81 -4.10 6.93
CA VAL A 310 8.39 -4.94 7.99
C VAL A 310 8.18 -4.22 9.32
N GLU A 311 7.50 -4.87 10.25
CA GLU A 311 7.17 -4.34 11.57
C GLU A 311 7.75 -5.25 12.65
N ALA A 312 8.44 -4.66 13.63
CA ALA A 312 8.75 -5.32 14.89
C ALA A 312 7.52 -5.26 15.80
N TYR A 313 7.01 -6.42 16.19
CA TYR A 313 5.81 -6.57 17.00
C TYR A 313 6.14 -7.27 18.30
N SER A 314 5.62 -6.76 19.42
CA SER A 314 5.76 -7.42 20.72
C SER A 314 4.46 -7.42 21.49
N GLU A 315 4.15 -8.54 22.13
CA GLU A 315 2.98 -8.72 22.99
C GLU A 315 3.35 -9.42 24.30
N TYR A 316 2.54 -9.22 25.32
CA TYR A 316 2.69 -9.87 26.62
C TYR A 316 1.67 -11.00 26.77
N LEU A 317 2.15 -12.20 27.04
CA LEU A 317 1.32 -13.38 27.30
C LEU A 317 1.41 -13.78 28.77
N VAL A 318 0.26 -14.10 29.36
CA VAL A 318 0.17 -14.65 30.71
C VAL A 318 0.53 -16.13 30.67
N THR A 319 1.35 -16.57 31.62
CA THR A 319 1.72 -17.98 31.77
C THR A 319 1.05 -18.54 33.02
N GLU A 320 0.24 -19.58 32.86
CA GLU A 320 -0.44 -20.24 33.98
C GLU A 320 0.56 -20.99 34.87
N PRO A 321 0.38 -20.97 36.21
CA PRO A 321 1.25 -21.68 37.12
C PRO A 321 1.08 -23.20 36.97
N GLN A 322 2.19 -23.94 36.96
CA GLN A 322 2.16 -25.40 37.02
C GLN A 322 1.67 -25.88 38.40
N LYS A 323 1.00 -27.03 38.44
CA LYS A 323 0.59 -27.68 39.68
C LYS A 323 1.56 -28.81 40.04
N MET A 324 2.31 -28.64 41.11
CA MET A 324 3.22 -29.64 41.65
C MET A 324 2.53 -30.39 42.79
N ILE A 325 2.36 -31.70 42.61
CA ILE A 325 1.78 -32.58 43.62
C ILE A 325 2.92 -33.23 44.40
N LYS A 326 2.90 -33.12 45.73
CA LYS A 326 3.80 -33.81 46.64
C LYS A 326 3.02 -34.81 47.47
N GLU A 327 3.52 -36.03 47.57
CA GLU A 327 2.86 -37.07 48.35
C GLU A 327 3.27 -36.97 49.83
N ASP A 328 2.32 -37.19 50.72
CA ASP A 328 2.55 -37.27 52.16
C ASP A 328 2.01 -38.60 52.70
N PRO A 329 2.89 -39.53 53.12
CA PRO A 329 2.50 -40.85 53.64
C PRO A 329 1.82 -40.80 55.00
N ASN A 330 1.82 -39.65 55.68
CA ASN A 330 1.12 -39.48 56.97
C ASN A 330 -0.29 -38.90 56.80
N MET A 331 -0.58 -38.27 55.66
CA MET A 331 -1.88 -37.71 55.32
C MET A 331 -2.77 -38.78 54.67
N ARG A 332 -4.08 -38.79 55.00
CA ARG A 332 -5.02 -39.81 54.51
C ARG A 332 -5.18 -39.75 52.99
N SER A 333 -5.29 -40.92 52.37
CA SER A 333 -5.58 -41.02 50.94
C SER A 333 -6.89 -40.31 50.61
N GLY A 334 -6.89 -39.47 49.57
CA GLY A 334 -8.03 -38.60 49.22
C GLY A 334 -7.97 -37.18 49.78
N GLU A 335 -7.22 -36.95 50.86
CA GLU A 335 -7.00 -35.61 51.38
C GLU A 335 -5.99 -34.86 50.51
N SER A 336 -6.25 -33.57 50.29
CA SER A 336 -5.28 -32.68 49.65
C SER A 336 -5.25 -31.33 50.35
N LYS A 337 -4.05 -30.74 50.40
CA LYS A 337 -3.83 -29.43 51.00
C LYS A 337 -2.95 -28.59 50.08
N VAL A 338 -3.48 -27.44 49.67
CA VAL A 338 -2.69 -26.42 48.97
C VAL A 338 -1.76 -25.76 49.98
N VAL A 339 -0.46 -26.03 49.90
CA VAL A 339 0.55 -25.46 50.79
C VAL A 339 1.04 -24.11 50.29
N ARG A 340 1.05 -23.93 48.96
CA ARG A 340 1.39 -22.66 48.34
C ARG A 340 0.53 -22.46 47.11
N LYS A 341 -0.20 -21.34 47.05
CA LYS A 341 -0.94 -20.93 45.85
C LYS A 341 0.03 -20.59 44.72
N GLY A 342 -0.33 -20.96 43.50
CA GLY A 342 0.42 -20.55 42.31
C GLY A 342 0.31 -19.05 42.05
N LYS A 343 1.33 -18.47 41.41
CA LYS A 343 1.28 -17.10 40.88
C LYS A 343 1.49 -17.18 39.37
N GLN A 344 0.62 -16.53 38.60
CA GLN A 344 0.80 -16.41 37.16
C GLN A 344 2.10 -15.69 36.82
N GLY A 345 2.74 -16.14 35.74
CA GLY A 345 3.89 -15.49 35.14
C GLY A 345 3.48 -14.57 33.99
N LEU A 346 4.44 -13.81 33.49
CA LEU A 346 4.32 -12.92 32.35
C LEU A 346 5.53 -13.12 31.44
N LYS A 347 5.28 -13.33 30.16
CA LYS A 347 6.33 -13.41 29.14
C LYS A 347 6.06 -12.41 28.03
N ARG A 348 7.12 -11.83 27.47
CA ARG A 348 7.07 -11.00 26.27
C ARG A 348 7.46 -11.85 25.07
N MET A 349 6.59 -11.87 24.07
CA MET A 349 6.85 -12.51 22.78
C MET A 349 7.20 -11.41 21.77
N SER A 350 8.30 -11.58 21.05
CA SER A 350 8.75 -10.65 20.01
C SER A 350 8.70 -11.34 18.65
N TYR A 351 8.10 -10.67 17.67
CA TYR A 351 7.91 -11.15 16.31
C TYR A 351 8.33 -10.09 15.31
N ARG A 352 8.71 -10.54 14.10
CA ARG A 352 8.83 -9.68 12.93
C ARG A 352 7.70 -10.02 11.96
N LEU A 353 6.82 -9.04 11.75
CA LEU A 353 5.67 -9.16 10.85
C LEU A 353 6.04 -8.58 9.49
N VAL A 354 5.89 -9.38 8.44
CA VAL A 354 5.98 -8.92 7.06
C VAL A 354 4.57 -8.82 6.51
N LYS A 355 4.21 -7.64 5.99
CA LYS A 355 2.93 -7.40 5.36
C LYS A 355 3.11 -6.97 3.92
N ASP A 356 2.28 -7.52 3.06
CA ASP A 356 2.20 -7.16 1.65
C ASP A 356 0.86 -6.42 1.43
N ASN A 357 0.93 -5.16 1.00
CA ASN A 357 -0.21 -4.25 0.87
C ASN A 357 -1.09 -4.19 2.15
N GLY A 358 -0.45 -4.23 3.32
CA GLY A 358 -1.10 -4.18 4.63
C GLY A 358 -1.69 -5.50 5.14
N LYS A 359 -1.68 -6.57 4.34
CA LYS A 359 -2.09 -7.92 4.76
C LYS A 359 -0.89 -8.71 5.28
N LEU A 360 -1.03 -9.40 6.40
CA LEU A 360 0.04 -10.25 6.97
C LEU A 360 0.38 -11.36 5.97
N SER A 361 1.61 -11.40 5.50
CA SER A 361 2.10 -12.43 4.57
C SER A 361 3.09 -13.39 5.23
N HIS A 362 3.85 -12.91 6.21
CA HIS A 362 4.78 -13.75 6.97
C HIS A 362 4.95 -13.24 8.40
N GLU A 363 5.12 -14.18 9.33
CA GLU A 363 5.38 -13.94 10.74
C GLU A 363 6.62 -14.74 11.14
N GLU A 364 7.64 -14.06 11.64
CA GLU A 364 8.88 -14.66 12.11
C GLU A 364 8.97 -14.47 13.64
N TRP A 365 9.05 -15.58 14.37
CA TRP A 365 9.32 -15.53 15.81
C TRP A 365 10.78 -15.17 16.04
N ILE A 366 11.02 -14.12 16.84
CA ILE A 366 12.37 -13.61 17.10
C ILE A 366 12.88 -14.15 18.44
N GLU A 367 12.14 -13.88 19.51
CA GLU A 367 12.55 -14.26 20.85
C GLU A 367 11.37 -14.32 21.82
N GLN A 368 11.65 -14.91 22.99
CA GLN A 368 10.77 -14.92 24.14
C GLN A 368 11.57 -14.50 25.38
N GLU A 369 11.07 -13.51 26.10
CA GLU A 369 11.63 -13.06 27.37
C GLU A 369 10.66 -13.37 28.51
N VAL A 370 11.13 -14.04 29.57
CA VAL A 370 10.34 -14.23 30.79
C VAL A 370 10.49 -12.99 31.68
N VAL A 371 9.44 -12.17 31.71
CA VAL A 371 9.43 -10.91 32.47
C VAL A 371 9.15 -11.20 33.95
N GLU A 372 8.16 -12.04 34.22
CA GLU A 372 7.88 -12.58 35.55
C GLU A 372 7.72 -14.11 35.46
N PRO A 373 8.51 -14.92 36.18
CA PRO A 373 8.33 -16.36 36.16
C PRO A 373 7.02 -16.76 36.87
N ALA A 374 6.33 -17.76 36.32
CA ALA A 374 5.19 -18.36 36.99
C ALA A 374 5.65 -19.16 38.21
N ILE A 375 4.99 -18.96 39.36
CA ILE A 375 5.29 -19.69 40.59
C ILE A 375 4.32 -20.88 40.67
N PRO A 376 4.82 -22.13 40.74
CA PRO A 376 3.94 -23.30 40.75
C PRO A 376 3.14 -23.39 42.04
N GLU A 377 1.89 -23.83 41.89
CA GLU A 377 1.02 -24.22 43.00
C GLU A 377 1.51 -25.55 43.58
N ILE A 378 1.73 -25.61 44.90
CA ILE A 378 2.16 -26.82 45.57
C ILE A 378 0.96 -27.39 46.32
N VAL A 379 0.56 -28.60 45.93
CA VAL A 379 -0.50 -29.37 46.59
C VAL A 379 0.10 -30.61 47.20
N ILE A 380 -0.08 -30.78 48.51
CA ILE A 380 0.21 -32.04 49.18
C ILE A 380 -1.00 -32.95 49.02
N ARG A 381 -0.77 -34.21 48.64
CA ARG A 381 -1.78 -35.27 48.54
C ARG A 381 -1.42 -36.39 49.51
N GLY A 382 -2.38 -36.82 50.32
CA GLY A 382 -2.18 -37.95 51.22
C GLY A 382 -2.14 -39.28 50.48
N THR A 383 -1.33 -40.21 50.98
CA THR A 383 -1.22 -41.59 50.47
C THR A 383 -1.46 -42.65 51.53
N LYS A 384 -1.77 -42.25 52.77
CA LYS A 384 -2.09 -43.19 53.86
C LYS A 384 -3.45 -43.82 53.62
N VAL A 385 -3.46 -45.08 53.20
CA VAL A 385 -4.67 -45.90 53.09
C VAL A 385 -5.09 -46.38 54.48
N VAL A 386 -6.34 -46.17 54.85
CA VAL A 386 -6.94 -46.66 56.10
C VAL A 386 -8.05 -47.63 55.73
N ARG A 387 -7.93 -48.88 56.17
CA ARG A 387 -8.89 -49.94 55.82
C ARG A 387 -10.32 -49.57 56.24
N GLY A 388 -11.26 -49.70 55.31
CA GLY A 388 -12.66 -49.33 55.47
C GLY A 388 -12.95 -47.84 55.39
N GLU A 389 -11.97 -47.01 55.02
CA GLU A 389 -12.16 -45.60 54.68
C GLU A 389 -11.89 -45.37 53.19
N GLY A 390 -12.84 -44.74 52.49
CA GLY A 390 -12.74 -44.44 51.08
C GLY A 390 -11.86 -43.23 50.78
N THR A 391 -11.40 -43.16 49.54
CA THR A 391 -10.54 -42.07 49.03
C THR A 391 -11.33 -40.82 48.62
N GLY A 392 -12.65 -40.91 48.47
CA GLY A 392 -13.50 -39.83 47.95
C GLY A 392 -13.37 -39.63 46.44
N SER A 393 -12.61 -40.49 45.76
CA SER A 393 -12.56 -40.61 44.30
C SER A 393 -13.36 -41.85 43.91
N PHE A 394 -14.51 -41.64 43.27
CA PHE A 394 -15.46 -42.69 42.95
C PHE A 394 -15.22 -43.25 41.54
N ASP A 395 -15.34 -44.56 41.38
CA ASP A 395 -15.44 -45.20 40.07
C ASP A 395 -16.91 -45.43 39.72
N TRP A 396 -17.15 -45.61 38.42
CA TRP A 396 -18.46 -46.02 37.92
C TRP A 396 -18.88 -47.34 38.60
N PRO A 397 -20.08 -47.39 39.19
CA PRO A 397 -20.52 -48.57 39.93
C PRO A 397 -20.98 -49.72 39.02
N VAL A 398 -20.94 -49.54 37.70
CA VAL A 398 -21.22 -50.58 36.69
C VAL A 398 -20.25 -50.41 35.53
N ASN A 399 -19.89 -51.51 34.88
CA ASN A 399 -19.08 -51.48 33.67
C ASN A 399 -19.88 -50.90 32.50
N SER A 400 -19.26 -50.15 31.59
CA SER A 400 -19.91 -49.64 30.36
C SER A 400 -21.27 -48.97 30.57
N ALA A 401 -21.36 -48.11 31.59
CA ALA A 401 -22.61 -47.46 31.99
C ALA A 401 -23.22 -46.61 30.86
N THR A 402 -24.51 -46.85 30.58
CA THR A 402 -25.35 -45.97 29.76
C THR A 402 -26.27 -45.20 30.69
N LEU A 403 -26.10 -43.88 30.75
CA LEU A 403 -26.96 -42.99 31.53
C LEU A 403 -28.35 -42.92 30.90
N THR A 404 -29.37 -43.42 31.60
CA THR A 404 -30.77 -43.29 31.17
C THR A 404 -31.41 -42.03 31.77
N SER A 405 -30.82 -41.48 32.82
CA SER A 405 -31.50 -40.57 33.73
C SER A 405 -30.51 -39.75 34.58
N GLY A 406 -30.42 -38.43 34.39
CA GLY A 406 -29.58 -37.52 35.19
C GLY A 406 -30.13 -37.06 36.55
N PHE A 407 -29.29 -36.46 37.39
CA PHE A 407 -29.70 -35.83 38.66
C PHE A 407 -30.50 -34.55 38.44
N GLY A 408 -31.54 -34.28 39.26
CA GLY A 408 -32.28 -33.01 39.25
C GLY A 408 -33.80 -33.12 39.27
N LYS A 409 -34.50 -31.98 39.15
CA LYS A 409 -35.97 -31.92 39.26
C LYS A 409 -36.64 -32.38 37.96
N ARG A 410 -37.61 -33.29 38.07
CA ARG A 410 -38.42 -33.82 36.97
C ARG A 410 -39.87 -33.94 37.38
N TRP A 411 -40.78 -33.45 36.54
CA TRP A 411 -42.24 -33.51 36.79
C TRP A 411 -42.63 -33.06 38.21
N GLY A 412 -41.94 -32.04 38.73
CA GLY A 412 -42.16 -31.51 40.08
C GLY A 412 -41.43 -32.24 41.22
N ARG A 413 -40.86 -33.42 41.00
CA ARG A 413 -40.14 -34.23 42.01
C ARG A 413 -38.62 -34.18 41.82
N MET A 414 -37.85 -34.24 42.90
CA MET A 414 -36.39 -34.24 42.86
C MET A 414 -35.86 -35.66 42.66
N HIS A 415 -35.12 -35.90 41.58
CA HIS A 415 -34.35 -37.12 41.38
C HIS A 415 -33.00 -36.96 42.09
N LYS A 416 -32.79 -37.76 43.15
CA LYS A 416 -31.67 -37.62 44.10
C LYS A 416 -30.37 -38.29 43.66
N GLY A 417 -30.41 -39.01 42.54
CA GLY A 417 -29.28 -39.75 41.98
C GLY A 417 -29.25 -39.70 40.47
N ILE A 418 -28.56 -40.67 39.88
CA ILE A 418 -28.60 -40.98 38.45
C ILE A 418 -29.09 -42.40 38.24
N ASP A 419 -29.75 -42.64 37.11
CA ASP A 419 -30.10 -43.99 36.69
C ASP A 419 -29.25 -44.40 35.50
N MET A 420 -28.72 -45.61 35.58
CA MET A 420 -27.83 -46.16 34.58
C MET A 420 -28.20 -47.61 34.27
N VAL A 421 -27.97 -47.99 33.02
CA VAL A 421 -28.10 -49.37 32.55
C VAL A 421 -26.75 -49.86 32.04
N SER A 422 -26.54 -51.16 32.11
CA SER A 422 -25.37 -51.81 31.54
C SER A 422 -25.73 -53.20 31.04
N SER A 423 -25.00 -53.67 30.03
CA SER A 423 -25.03 -55.07 29.58
C SER A 423 -24.47 -56.01 30.64
N ASP A 424 -23.46 -55.57 31.40
CA ASP A 424 -23.00 -56.23 32.61
C ASP A 424 -23.84 -55.75 33.79
N ARG A 425 -24.64 -56.65 34.36
CA ARG A 425 -25.54 -56.33 35.47
C ARG A 425 -24.86 -56.33 36.83
N SER A 426 -23.56 -56.63 36.90
CA SER A 426 -22.78 -56.59 38.13
C SER A 426 -22.68 -55.14 38.63
N ILE A 427 -22.91 -54.94 39.92
CA ILE A 427 -22.80 -53.64 40.58
C ILE A 427 -21.60 -53.70 41.51
N MET A 428 -20.72 -52.72 41.37
CA MET A 428 -19.48 -52.61 42.11
C MET A 428 -19.52 -51.46 43.11
N ALA A 429 -18.82 -51.61 44.23
CA ALA A 429 -18.57 -50.53 45.17
C ALA A 429 -17.78 -49.41 44.46
N ALA A 430 -18.27 -48.18 44.57
CA ALA A 430 -17.73 -47.02 43.86
C ALA A 430 -16.46 -46.48 44.53
N ASP A 431 -16.26 -46.78 45.82
CA ASP A 431 -15.08 -46.46 46.61
C ASP A 431 -15.02 -47.41 47.82
N GLU A 432 -13.87 -47.52 48.49
CA GLU A 432 -13.72 -48.36 49.69
C GLU A 432 -14.61 -47.85 50.83
N GLY A 433 -15.19 -48.74 51.62
CA GLY A 433 -16.01 -48.32 52.75
C GLY A 433 -16.59 -49.47 53.56
N VAL A 434 -17.48 -49.13 54.48
CA VAL A 434 -18.21 -50.09 55.31
C VAL A 434 -19.68 -50.05 54.95
N VAL A 435 -20.28 -51.22 54.69
CA VAL A 435 -21.69 -51.34 54.36
C VAL A 435 -22.52 -50.92 55.57
N LEU A 436 -23.21 -49.78 55.43
CA LEU A 436 -24.09 -49.24 56.45
C LEU A 436 -25.45 -49.94 56.42
N PHE A 437 -25.92 -50.31 55.23
CA PHE A 437 -27.22 -50.96 55.03
C PHE A 437 -27.18 -51.87 53.80
N ALA A 438 -27.81 -53.04 53.92
CA ALA A 438 -28.01 -53.99 52.83
C ALA A 438 -29.38 -54.66 53.05
N GLY A 439 -30.39 -54.31 52.24
CA GLY A 439 -31.75 -54.82 52.43
C GLY A 439 -32.80 -54.07 51.61
N VAL A 440 -34.08 -54.21 51.99
CA VAL A 440 -35.20 -53.56 51.29
C VAL A 440 -35.52 -52.21 51.92
N LYS A 441 -35.62 -51.16 51.12
CA LYS A 441 -36.06 -49.82 51.54
C LYS A 441 -37.17 -49.30 50.63
N ASN A 442 -38.18 -48.67 51.22
CA ASN A 442 -39.30 -48.09 50.48
C ASN A 442 -38.80 -47.08 49.42
N GLY A 443 -39.34 -47.16 48.20
CA GLY A 443 -38.89 -46.39 47.03
C GLY A 443 -37.67 -46.99 46.33
N TYR A 444 -36.63 -47.37 47.07
CA TYR A 444 -35.36 -47.88 46.49
C TYR A 444 -35.34 -49.39 46.19
N GLY A 445 -36.32 -50.16 46.67
CA GLY A 445 -36.31 -51.61 46.51
C GLY A 445 -35.17 -52.26 47.29
N ASN A 446 -34.54 -53.29 46.73
CA ASN A 446 -33.30 -53.81 47.28
C ASN A 446 -32.21 -52.75 47.09
N CYS A 447 -31.59 -52.31 48.18
CA CYS A 447 -30.54 -51.33 48.13
C CYS A 447 -29.38 -51.62 49.09
N ILE A 448 -28.23 -51.05 48.74
CA ILE A 448 -27.00 -51.06 49.51
C ILE A 448 -26.62 -49.61 49.78
N ILE A 449 -26.21 -49.31 51.01
CA ILE A 449 -25.61 -48.03 51.36
C ILE A 449 -24.23 -48.29 51.92
N VAL A 450 -23.20 -47.74 51.29
CA VAL A 450 -21.81 -47.84 51.76
C VAL A 450 -21.42 -46.51 52.40
N ASN A 451 -20.92 -46.56 53.63
CA ASN A 451 -20.33 -45.43 54.33
C ASN A 451 -18.81 -45.46 54.12
N HIS A 452 -18.29 -44.46 53.40
CA HIS A 452 -16.87 -44.37 53.07
C HIS A 452 -16.04 -43.74 54.20
N ARG A 453 -16.67 -43.36 55.33
CA ARG A 453 -15.99 -42.80 56.53
C ARG A 453 -15.13 -41.55 56.29
N ASN A 454 -15.27 -40.92 55.13
CA ASN A 454 -14.61 -39.68 54.70
C ASN A 454 -15.63 -38.54 54.47
N GLY A 455 -16.82 -38.65 55.08
CA GLY A 455 -17.95 -37.74 54.89
C GLY A 455 -18.87 -38.10 53.72
N TYR A 456 -18.50 -39.12 52.92
CA TYR A 456 -19.33 -39.61 51.82
C TYR A 456 -20.05 -40.92 52.15
N LYS A 457 -21.25 -41.07 51.57
CA LYS A 457 -21.98 -42.34 51.46
C LYS A 457 -22.41 -42.52 50.01
N THR A 458 -22.44 -43.75 49.54
CA THR A 458 -23.04 -44.11 48.25
C THR A 458 -24.26 -44.98 48.46
N LEU A 459 -25.29 -44.80 47.63
CA LEU A 459 -26.49 -45.63 47.63
C LEU A 459 -26.63 -46.30 46.27
N TYR A 460 -26.90 -47.60 46.28
CA TYR A 460 -27.16 -48.45 45.12
C TYR A 460 -28.57 -49.00 45.25
N GLY A 461 -29.49 -48.60 44.38
CA GLY A 461 -30.92 -48.93 44.44
C GLY A 461 -31.41 -49.76 43.26
N HIS A 462 -32.60 -50.34 43.44
CA HIS A 462 -33.31 -51.21 42.49
C HIS A 462 -32.62 -52.54 42.17
N LEU A 463 -31.80 -53.06 43.08
CA LEU A 463 -31.06 -54.32 42.87
C LEU A 463 -32.01 -55.52 42.70
N SER A 464 -31.61 -56.51 41.91
CA SER A 464 -32.26 -57.82 41.86
C SER A 464 -31.70 -58.75 42.93
N LYS A 465 -30.42 -58.60 43.25
CA LYS A 465 -29.71 -59.40 44.26
C LYS A 465 -28.70 -58.54 45.01
N ILE A 466 -28.56 -58.77 46.31
CA ILE A 466 -27.53 -58.18 47.17
C ILE A 466 -26.52 -59.30 47.50
N ASN A 467 -25.22 -59.05 47.32
CA ASN A 467 -24.16 -60.05 47.51
C ASN A 467 -23.36 -59.85 48.81
N ILE A 468 -23.70 -58.83 49.61
CA ILE A 468 -22.96 -58.43 50.82
C ILE A 468 -23.91 -58.15 51.99
N ASN A 469 -23.36 -58.07 53.21
CA ASN A 469 -24.09 -57.82 54.44
C ASN A 469 -23.75 -56.46 55.06
N ALA A 470 -24.65 -55.93 55.89
CA ALA A 470 -24.36 -54.77 56.72
C ALA A 470 -23.19 -55.09 57.67
N GLY A 471 -22.22 -54.17 57.74
CA GLY A 471 -20.98 -54.32 58.51
C GLY A 471 -19.78 -54.79 57.69
N ASP A 472 -19.97 -55.31 56.48
CA ASP A 472 -18.86 -55.73 55.62
C ASP A 472 -17.99 -54.53 55.20
N ILE A 473 -16.67 -54.75 55.12
CA ILE A 473 -15.76 -53.81 54.47
C ILE A 473 -15.71 -54.19 52.99
N VAL A 474 -15.98 -53.22 52.12
CA VAL A 474 -15.91 -53.40 50.67
C VAL A 474 -14.77 -52.59 50.09
N GLU A 475 -14.02 -53.19 49.18
CA GLU A 475 -12.97 -52.52 48.40
C GLU A 475 -13.58 -51.81 47.19
N LYS A 476 -12.92 -50.75 46.71
CA LYS A 476 -13.32 -50.08 45.47
C LYS A 476 -13.30 -51.07 44.30
N GLY A 477 -14.39 -51.16 43.55
CA GLY A 477 -14.57 -52.11 42.45
C GLY A 477 -15.05 -53.50 42.86
N GLN A 478 -15.19 -53.79 44.16
CA GLN A 478 -15.71 -55.08 44.63
C GLN A 478 -17.17 -55.26 44.19
N ASP A 479 -17.52 -56.44 43.68
CA ASP A 479 -18.91 -56.81 43.38
C ASP A 479 -19.76 -56.82 44.67
N ILE A 480 -20.84 -56.03 44.65
CA ILE A 480 -21.72 -55.83 45.81
C ILE A 480 -23.16 -56.28 45.54
N GLY A 481 -23.55 -56.46 44.29
CA GLY A 481 -24.89 -56.89 43.94
C GLY A 481 -25.16 -56.93 42.44
N VAL A 482 -26.41 -57.17 42.08
CA VAL A 482 -26.85 -57.31 40.68
C VAL A 482 -27.98 -56.33 40.38
N MET A 483 -27.88 -55.62 39.26
CA MET A 483 -28.87 -54.68 38.75
C MET A 483 -30.23 -55.35 38.56
N GLY A 484 -31.31 -54.63 38.84
CA GLY A 484 -32.66 -55.19 38.81
C GLY A 484 -33.73 -54.14 38.54
N ASN A 485 -34.96 -54.49 38.93
CA ASN A 485 -36.17 -53.69 38.75
C ASN A 485 -37.06 -53.85 40.00
N THR A 486 -36.54 -53.48 41.17
CA THR A 486 -37.26 -53.61 42.46
C THR A 486 -37.58 -52.25 43.06
N GLY A 487 -38.64 -52.14 43.86
CA GLY A 487 -39.07 -50.84 44.41
C GLY A 487 -39.84 -49.99 43.38
N ASP A 488 -39.68 -48.67 43.45
CA ASP A 488 -40.31 -47.72 42.52
C ASP A 488 -39.46 -47.58 41.26
N SER A 489 -39.52 -48.58 40.39
CA SER A 489 -38.72 -48.68 39.17
C SER A 489 -39.57 -49.14 37.99
N THR A 490 -39.39 -48.52 36.83
CA THR A 490 -40.19 -48.77 35.62
C THR A 490 -39.49 -49.71 34.61
N GLY A 491 -38.28 -50.17 34.92
CA GLY A 491 -37.47 -51.02 34.06
C GLY A 491 -36.12 -51.34 34.69
N THR A 492 -35.39 -52.34 34.18
CA THR A 492 -34.11 -52.74 34.79
C THR A 492 -33.06 -51.64 34.68
N HIS A 493 -32.63 -51.08 35.81
CA HIS A 493 -31.58 -50.07 35.91
C HIS A 493 -30.99 -50.03 37.34
N LEU A 494 -29.82 -49.41 37.49
CA LEU A 494 -29.26 -49.04 38.79
C LEU A 494 -29.60 -47.59 39.08
N HIS A 495 -30.20 -47.32 40.23
CA HIS A 495 -30.27 -45.99 40.81
C HIS A 495 -29.05 -45.75 41.71
N PHE A 496 -28.27 -44.71 41.44
CA PHE A 496 -27.03 -44.41 42.17
C PHE A 496 -27.05 -43.00 42.76
N GLU A 497 -26.81 -42.88 44.07
CA GLU A 497 -26.66 -41.60 44.76
C GLU A 497 -25.27 -41.46 45.37
N ILE A 498 -24.73 -40.23 45.36
CA ILE A 498 -23.60 -39.82 46.19
C ILE A 498 -24.12 -38.81 47.21
N ILE A 499 -23.87 -39.08 48.49
CA ILE A 499 -24.30 -38.26 49.62
C ILE A 499 -23.05 -37.76 50.31
N LYS A 500 -22.91 -36.44 50.46
CA LYS A 500 -21.80 -35.80 51.17
C LYS A 500 -22.34 -35.03 52.36
N ASN A 501 -21.87 -35.34 53.57
CA ASN A 501 -22.34 -34.69 54.81
C ASN A 501 -23.88 -34.64 54.90
N ASP A 502 -24.51 -35.77 54.57
CA ASP A 502 -25.97 -35.96 54.52
C ASP A 502 -26.75 -35.13 53.48
N GLU A 503 -26.06 -34.44 52.56
CA GLU A 503 -26.65 -33.80 51.40
C GLU A 503 -26.41 -34.60 50.11
N VAL A 504 -27.49 -34.88 49.36
CA VAL A 504 -27.41 -35.55 48.06
C VAL A 504 -26.71 -34.66 47.03
N GLN A 505 -25.73 -35.23 46.34
CA GLN A 505 -24.91 -34.56 45.34
C GLN A 505 -25.23 -35.11 43.96
N ASN A 506 -25.02 -34.30 42.91
CA ASN A 506 -25.07 -34.81 41.54
C ASN A 506 -23.90 -35.79 41.31
N PRO A 507 -24.14 -37.10 41.13
CA PRO A 507 -23.07 -38.09 41.00
C PRO A 507 -22.14 -37.85 39.81
N LEU A 508 -22.63 -37.25 38.71
CA LEU A 508 -21.83 -36.97 37.50
C LEU A 508 -20.70 -35.94 37.73
N LYS A 509 -20.66 -35.27 38.89
CA LYS A 509 -19.54 -34.37 39.26
C LYS A 509 -18.36 -35.12 39.90
N TYR A 510 -18.53 -36.40 40.21
CA TYR A 510 -17.60 -37.19 41.02
C TYR A 510 -17.15 -38.50 40.34
N LEU A 511 -17.79 -38.87 39.22
CA LEU A 511 -17.56 -40.08 38.42
C LEU A 511 -16.78 -39.78 37.13
#